data_AF-A0A838F9V5-F1
#
_entry.id   AF-A0A838F9V5-F1
#
_cell.length_a   1.000
_cell.length_b   1.000
_cell.length_c   1.000
_cell.angle_alpha   90.00
_cell.angle_beta   90.00
_cell.angle_gamma   90.00
#
_symmetry.space_group_name_H-M   'P 1'
#
loop_
_entity.id
_entity.type
_entity.pdbx_description
1 polymer ?
#
loop_
_entity_poly.entity_id
_entity_poly.type
_entity_poly.pdbx_seq_one_letter_code
_entity_poly.pdbx_strand_id
1 'polypeptide(L)'
;MLVDYFKILEIPEDASEMEIKRAYREKAKQFHPGINKSSDNLDKFILVNEAYEILIHKNTHEIYLQDFRTNHDPLKHEVYYYWINAARTRAAQHASLSTSEFLKSKFYRNTHLYSYPVLIIFLIIGLLLLLAPFVTVVTVEQSLGIFFILAVIFIAWPLGLYFFVQAAIGFQSIKKYMTAK
;
A
#
# COMPACT_ATOMS: atom_id res chain seq x y z
N MET A 1 16.91 -19.15 11.89
CA MET A 1 17.50 -18.11 11.02
C MET A 1 16.46 -17.01 10.93
N LEU A 2 16.81 -15.78 11.27
CA LEU A 2 15.85 -14.69 11.17
C LEU A 2 15.70 -14.25 9.73
N VAL A 3 14.45 -14.15 9.32
CA VAL A 3 14.08 -13.65 8.02
C VAL A 3 14.02 -12.14 8.09
N ASP A 4 14.80 -11.47 7.26
CA ASP A 4 14.74 -10.03 7.08
C ASP A 4 13.56 -9.69 6.15
N TYR A 5 12.42 -9.32 6.73
CA TYR A 5 11.19 -9.07 5.97
C TYR A 5 11.29 -7.84 5.06
N PHE A 6 12.11 -6.85 5.42
CA PHE A 6 12.36 -5.68 4.56
C PHE A 6 13.11 -6.10 3.30
N LYS A 7 14.13 -6.96 3.44
CA LYS A 7 14.82 -7.54 2.28
C LYS A 7 13.93 -8.45 1.44
N ILE A 8 13.07 -9.26 2.06
CA ILE A 8 12.11 -10.10 1.32
C ILE A 8 11.18 -9.26 0.44
N LEU A 9 10.68 -8.16 0.98
CA LEU A 9 9.82 -7.21 0.25
C LEU A 9 10.62 -6.21 -0.61
N GLU A 10 11.94 -6.17 -0.54
CA GLU A 10 12.81 -5.21 -1.25
C GLU A 10 12.40 -3.75 -0.98
N ILE A 11 12.16 -3.43 0.29
CA ILE A 11 11.78 -2.10 0.76
C ILE A 11 12.74 -1.63 1.85
N PRO A 12 12.90 -0.31 2.06
CA PRO A 12 13.68 0.21 3.17
C PRO A 12 12.96 -0.02 4.52
N GLU A 13 13.70 0.05 5.63
CA GLU A 13 13.15 -0.15 6.99
C GLU A 13 12.14 0.93 7.40
N ASP A 14 12.20 2.11 6.78
CA ASP A 14 11.28 3.24 6.99
C ASP A 14 10.10 3.25 5.98
N ALA A 15 9.93 2.17 5.23
CA ALA A 15 8.88 2.05 4.23
C ALA A 15 7.49 2.30 4.83
N SER A 16 6.72 3.14 4.14
CA SER A 16 5.33 3.41 4.46
C SER A 16 4.44 2.17 4.28
N GLU A 17 3.28 2.13 4.94
CA GLU A 17 2.27 1.07 4.69
C GLU A 17 1.92 0.94 3.21
N MET A 18 1.96 2.06 2.48
CA MET A 18 1.73 2.09 1.04
C MET A 18 2.78 1.30 0.27
N GLU A 19 4.05 1.48 0.61
CA GLU A 19 5.17 0.78 -0.01
C GLU A 19 5.16 -0.70 0.34
N ILE A 20 4.87 -1.06 1.59
CA ILE A 20 4.70 -2.44 2.04
C ILE A 20 3.58 -3.12 1.22
N LYS A 21 2.39 -2.52 1.15
CA LYS A 21 1.27 -3.07 0.37
C LYS A 21 1.61 -3.19 -1.12
N ARG A 22 2.34 -2.22 -1.68
CA ARG A 22 2.77 -2.24 -3.10
C ARG A 22 3.75 -3.35 -3.38
N ALA A 23 4.82 -3.45 -2.59
CA ALA A 23 5.84 -4.48 -2.72
C ALA A 23 5.25 -5.89 -2.58
N TYR A 24 4.36 -6.07 -1.60
CA TYR A 24 3.63 -7.32 -1.41
C TYR A 24 2.85 -7.70 -2.68
N ARG A 25 2.06 -6.80 -3.29
CA ARG A 25 1.28 -7.12 -4.49
C ARG A 25 2.13 -7.62 -5.65
N GLU A 26 3.22 -6.93 -5.94
CA GLU A 26 4.10 -7.28 -7.07
C GLU A 26 4.76 -8.64 -6.82
N LYS A 27 5.32 -8.84 -5.63
CA LYS A 27 6.02 -10.09 -5.27
C LYS A 27 5.07 -11.28 -5.09
N ALA A 28 3.92 -11.08 -4.45
CA ALA A 28 2.93 -12.13 -4.28
C ALA A 28 2.39 -12.60 -5.63
N LYS A 29 2.17 -11.68 -6.58
CA LYS A 29 1.82 -12.07 -7.95
C LYS A 29 2.96 -12.83 -8.62
N GLN A 30 4.19 -12.33 -8.54
CA GLN A 30 5.37 -12.94 -9.17
C GLN A 30 5.66 -14.37 -8.68
N PHE A 31 5.58 -14.60 -7.37
CA PHE A 31 5.92 -15.88 -6.76
C PHE A 31 4.74 -16.83 -6.59
N HIS A 32 3.52 -16.43 -6.96
CA HIS A 32 2.37 -17.31 -6.87
C HIS A 32 2.61 -18.62 -7.66
N PRO A 33 2.38 -19.81 -7.08
CA PRO A 33 2.71 -21.10 -7.72
C PRO A 33 1.94 -21.35 -9.02
N GLY A 34 0.79 -20.68 -9.20
CA GLY A 34 0.04 -20.70 -10.44
C GLY A 34 0.72 -19.99 -11.63
N ILE A 35 1.75 -19.16 -11.40
CA ILE A 35 2.56 -18.55 -12.48
C ILE A 35 3.80 -19.39 -12.76
N ASN A 36 4.49 -19.84 -11.72
CA ASN A 36 5.71 -20.63 -11.85
C ASN A 36 5.78 -21.71 -10.75
N LYS A 37 5.84 -22.97 -11.18
CA LYS A 37 5.64 -24.16 -10.32
C LYS A 37 6.92 -24.65 -9.60
N SER A 38 8.03 -23.91 -9.62
CA SER A 38 9.23 -24.33 -8.88
C SER A 38 9.01 -24.25 -7.36
N SER A 39 9.59 -25.19 -6.61
CA SER A 39 9.51 -25.23 -5.14
C SER A 39 10.03 -23.94 -4.49
N ASP A 40 11.09 -23.35 -5.03
CA ASP A 40 11.66 -22.07 -4.57
C ASP A 40 10.66 -20.90 -4.63
N ASN A 41 9.67 -20.93 -5.54
CA ASN A 41 8.65 -19.89 -5.59
C ASN A 41 7.59 -20.06 -4.50
N LEU A 42 7.27 -21.29 -4.12
CA LEU A 42 6.34 -21.52 -3.02
C LEU A 42 6.91 -20.97 -1.72
N ASP A 43 8.19 -21.26 -1.45
CA ASP A 43 8.86 -20.75 -0.26
C ASP A 43 8.92 -19.22 -0.27
N LYS A 44 9.27 -18.61 -1.41
CA LYS A 44 9.25 -17.15 -1.57
C LYS A 44 7.86 -16.56 -1.40
N PHE A 45 6.82 -17.20 -1.94
CA PHE A 45 5.44 -16.76 -1.78
C PHE A 45 5.02 -16.78 -0.31
N ILE A 46 5.36 -17.85 0.42
CA ILE A 46 5.10 -17.96 1.86
C ILE A 46 5.83 -16.84 2.62
N LEU A 47 7.11 -16.62 2.35
CA LEU A 47 7.91 -15.56 2.99
C LEU A 47 7.37 -14.16 2.68
N VAL A 48 6.89 -13.91 1.47
CA VAL A 48 6.31 -12.61 1.07
C VAL A 48 4.99 -12.34 1.80
N ASN A 49 4.13 -13.36 1.96
CA ASN A 49 2.89 -13.23 2.72
C ASN A 49 3.19 -13.02 4.21
N GLU A 50 4.12 -13.79 4.77
CA GLU A 50 4.60 -13.64 6.15
C GLU A 50 5.14 -12.24 6.40
N ALA A 51 6.05 -11.76 5.55
CA ALA A 51 6.62 -10.42 5.63
C ALA A 51 5.53 -9.33 5.61
N TYR A 52 4.57 -9.45 4.70
CA TYR A 52 3.47 -8.49 4.61
C TYR A 52 2.62 -8.48 5.89
N GLU A 53 2.17 -9.63 6.35
CA GLU A 53 1.30 -9.71 7.53
C GLU A 53 1.99 -9.23 8.81
N ILE A 54 3.28 -9.52 8.97
CA ILE A 54 4.04 -9.07 10.14
C ILE A 54 4.28 -7.55 10.10
N LEU A 55 4.65 -6.99 8.94
CA LEU A 55 4.99 -5.58 8.82
C LEU A 55 3.77 -4.65 8.77
N ILE A 56 2.61 -5.13 8.31
CA ILE A 56 1.45 -4.25 8.07
C ILE A 56 0.68 -3.89 9.35
N HIS A 57 0.78 -4.72 10.38
CA HIS A 57 0.10 -4.48 11.65
C HIS A 57 1.07 -3.89 12.66
N LYS A 58 0.74 -2.72 13.22
CA LYS A 58 1.59 -2.00 14.18
C LYS A 58 2.14 -2.90 15.29
N ASN A 59 1.29 -3.70 15.93
CA ASN A 59 1.69 -4.56 17.05
C ASN A 59 2.71 -5.64 16.63
N THR A 60 2.48 -6.34 15.52
CA THR A 60 3.40 -7.39 15.05
C THR A 60 4.68 -6.79 14.49
N HIS A 61 4.59 -5.61 13.88
CA HIS A 61 5.76 -4.87 13.39
C HIS A 61 6.65 -4.42 14.54
N GLU A 62 6.10 -3.84 15.61
CA GLU A 62 6.87 -3.45 16.79
C GLU A 62 7.57 -4.65 17.45
N ILE A 63 6.85 -5.77 17.60
CA ILE A 63 7.42 -7.02 18.13
C ILE A 63 8.54 -7.54 17.21
N TYR A 64 8.33 -7.53 15.90
CA TYR A 64 9.36 -7.90 14.92
C TYR A 64 10.59 -7.01 15.04
N LEU A 65 10.44 -5.69 15.14
CA LEU A 65 11.57 -4.77 15.29
C LEU A 65 12.34 -5.00 16.59
N GLN A 66 11.63 -5.29 17.69
CA GLN A 66 12.25 -5.64 18.96
C GLN A 66 13.05 -6.94 18.86
N ASP A 67 12.49 -7.98 18.25
CA ASP A 67 13.18 -9.25 18.01
C ASP A 67 14.36 -9.10 17.05
N PHE A 68 14.17 -8.30 15.98
CA PHE A 68 15.19 -7.97 14.98
C PHE A 68 16.45 -7.36 15.63
N ARG A 69 16.27 -6.55 16.67
CA ARG A 69 17.36 -5.85 17.39
C ARG A 69 18.02 -6.66 18.51
N THR A 70 17.40 -7.71 19.02
CA THR A 70 17.81 -8.37 20.29
C THR A 70 18.44 -9.77 20.13
N ASN A 71 19.04 -10.06 18.98
CA ASN A 71 19.77 -11.32 18.70
C ASN A 71 18.93 -12.61 18.73
N HIS A 72 17.61 -12.49 18.48
CA HIS A 72 16.65 -13.55 18.15
C HIS A 72 16.58 -14.75 19.07
N ASP A 73 15.54 -14.74 19.90
CA ASP A 73 14.99 -15.96 20.43
C ASP A 73 13.52 -16.04 20.01
N PRO A 74 13.20 -16.72 18.89
CA PRO A 74 11.83 -16.90 18.42
C PRO A 74 10.91 -17.57 19.46
N LEU A 75 11.49 -18.23 20.48
CA LEU A 75 10.78 -18.91 21.55
C LEU A 75 10.50 -17.99 22.75
N LYS A 76 11.09 -16.78 22.84
CA LYS A 76 10.81 -15.84 23.92
C LYS A 76 9.44 -15.17 23.80
N HIS A 77 8.90 -15.06 22.60
CA HIS A 77 7.61 -14.42 22.34
C HIS A 77 6.63 -15.41 21.70
N GLU A 78 5.93 -16.19 22.53
CA GLU A 78 4.90 -17.14 22.09
C GLU A 78 3.87 -16.49 21.14
N VAL A 79 3.48 -15.25 21.44
CA VAL A 79 2.56 -14.47 20.61
C VAL A 79 3.12 -14.23 19.21
N TYR A 80 4.41 -13.90 19.10
CA TYR A 80 5.05 -13.65 17.81
C TYR A 80 5.11 -14.92 16.95
N TYR A 81 5.50 -16.04 17.57
CA TYR A 81 5.50 -17.35 16.93
C TYR A 81 4.10 -17.74 16.41
N TYR A 82 3.04 -17.43 17.17
CA TYR A 82 1.66 -17.64 16.73
C TYR A 82 1.35 -16.85 15.43
N TRP A 83 1.72 -15.56 15.37
CA TRP A 83 1.46 -14.73 14.19
C TRP A 83 2.19 -15.23 12.94
N ILE A 84 3.46 -15.65 13.08
CA ILE A 84 4.23 -16.24 11.97
C ILE A 84 3.53 -17.47 11.43
N ASN A 85 3.14 -18.41 12.29
CA ASN A 85 2.50 -19.65 11.84
C ASN A 85 1.12 -19.39 11.24
N ALA A 86 0.36 -18.45 11.79
CA ALA A 86 -0.92 -18.04 11.23
C ALA A 86 -0.74 -17.44 9.82
N ALA A 87 0.26 -16.59 9.62
CA ALA A 87 0.59 -16.00 8.33
C ALA A 87 1.03 -17.08 7.31
N ARG A 88 1.90 -18.01 7.72
CA ARG A 88 2.31 -19.15 6.88
C ARG A 88 1.14 -20.04 6.48
N THR A 89 0.22 -20.29 7.41
CA THR A 89 -0.97 -21.11 7.13
C THR A 89 -1.88 -20.42 6.11
N ARG A 90 -2.11 -19.11 6.25
CA ARG A 90 -2.86 -18.31 5.28
C ARG A 90 -2.15 -18.27 3.92
N ALA A 91 -0.83 -18.12 3.92
CA ALA A 91 -0.04 -18.15 2.70
C ALA A 91 -0.16 -19.50 1.98
N ALA A 92 -0.11 -20.62 2.70
CA ALA A 92 -0.29 -21.95 2.12
C ALA A 92 -1.71 -22.13 1.53
N GLN A 93 -2.74 -21.60 2.20
CA GLN A 93 -4.10 -21.57 1.65
C GLN A 93 -4.15 -20.75 0.36
N HIS A 94 -3.57 -19.55 0.34
CA HIS A 94 -3.52 -18.72 -0.85
C HIS A 94 -2.73 -19.36 -2.00
N ALA A 95 -1.64 -20.06 -1.69
CA ALA A 95 -0.84 -20.81 -2.66
C ALA A 95 -1.61 -21.97 -3.30
N SER A 96 -2.62 -22.52 -2.60
CA SER A 96 -3.46 -23.60 -3.14
C SER A 96 -4.52 -23.11 -4.15
N LEU A 97 -4.83 -21.81 -4.16
CA LEU A 97 -5.79 -21.22 -5.09
C LEU A 97 -5.19 -21.08 -6.49
N SER A 98 -6.02 -20.96 -7.52
CA SER A 98 -5.52 -20.47 -8.81
C SER A 98 -5.10 -18.99 -8.69
N THR A 99 -4.16 -18.55 -9.52
CA THR A 99 -3.70 -17.14 -9.51
C THR A 99 -4.88 -16.16 -9.61
N SER A 100 -5.88 -16.47 -10.44
CA SER A 100 -7.05 -15.61 -10.61
C SER A 100 -7.96 -15.53 -9.38
N GLU A 101 -8.13 -16.63 -8.66
CA GLU A 101 -8.91 -16.68 -7.42
C GLU A 101 -8.18 -15.96 -6.29
N PHE A 102 -6.87 -16.17 -6.18
CA PHE A 102 -6.03 -15.45 -5.23
C PHE A 102 -6.11 -13.93 -5.43
N LEU A 103 -5.97 -13.45 -6.67
CA LEU A 103 -6.05 -12.03 -6.98
C LEU A 103 -7.42 -11.45 -6.60
N LYS A 104 -8.51 -12.20 -6.79
CA LYS A 104 -9.88 -11.82 -6.42
C LYS A 104 -10.19 -11.92 -4.93
N SER A 105 -9.33 -12.56 -4.15
CA SER A 105 -9.53 -12.75 -2.70
C SER A 105 -9.65 -11.40 -1.98
N LYS A 106 -10.43 -11.38 -0.89
CA LYS A 106 -10.55 -10.19 -0.04
C LYS A 106 -9.19 -9.74 0.49
N PHE A 107 -8.30 -10.68 0.79
CA PHE A 107 -6.95 -10.41 1.28
C PHE A 107 -6.12 -9.61 0.28
N TYR A 108 -5.95 -10.11 -0.95
CA TYR A 108 -5.16 -9.43 -1.99
C TYR A 108 -5.80 -8.09 -2.37
N ARG A 109 -7.12 -8.04 -2.58
CA ARG A 109 -7.84 -6.81 -2.98
C ARG A 109 -7.72 -5.69 -1.95
N ASN A 110 -7.77 -6.02 -0.65
CA ASN A 110 -7.66 -5.02 0.42
C ASN A 110 -6.27 -4.40 0.55
N THR A 111 -5.26 -4.93 -0.15
CA THR A 111 -3.94 -4.30 -0.19
C THR A 111 -3.92 -3.05 -1.08
N HIS A 112 -4.85 -2.92 -2.04
CA HIS A 112 -4.91 -1.74 -2.90
C HIS A 112 -5.34 -0.50 -2.08
N LEU A 113 -4.48 0.52 -2.11
CA LEU A 113 -4.63 1.76 -1.33
C LEU A 113 -5.79 2.64 -1.81
N TYR A 114 -6.16 2.49 -3.09
CA TYR A 114 -7.15 3.32 -3.73
C TYR A 114 -8.43 2.51 -3.93
N SER A 115 -9.37 2.66 -3.00
CA SER A 115 -10.75 2.32 -3.30
C SER A 115 -11.32 3.40 -4.24
N TYR A 116 -12.23 3.02 -5.13
CA TYR A 116 -12.91 3.97 -6.01
C TYR A 116 -13.44 5.23 -5.29
N PRO A 117 -14.07 5.12 -4.09
CA PRO A 117 -14.50 6.29 -3.33
C PRO A 117 -13.36 7.24 -2.94
N VAL A 118 -12.20 6.71 -2.54
CA VAL A 118 -11.03 7.55 -2.17
C VAL A 118 -10.55 8.35 -3.38
N LEU A 119 -10.53 7.74 -4.57
CA LEU A 119 -10.14 8.43 -5.80
C LEU A 119 -11.12 9.52 -6.21
N ILE A 120 -12.42 9.27 -6.02
CA ILE A 120 -13.47 10.27 -6.27
C ILE A 120 -13.28 11.46 -5.31
N ILE A 121 -12.98 11.20 -4.02
CA ILE A 121 -12.70 12.27 -3.05
C ILE A 121 -11.48 13.09 -3.48
N PHE A 122 -10.39 12.46 -3.90
CA PHE A 122 -9.21 13.18 -4.39
C PHE A 122 -9.51 14.02 -5.63
N LEU A 123 -10.33 13.51 -6.55
CA LEU A 123 -10.75 14.25 -7.74
C LEU A 123 -11.62 15.47 -7.37
N ILE A 124 -12.55 15.32 -6.42
CA ILE A 124 -13.37 16.42 -5.92
C ILE A 124 -12.51 17.48 -5.24
N ILE A 125 -11.60 17.08 -4.33
CA ILE A 125 -10.69 18.01 -3.65
C ILE A 125 -9.80 18.73 -4.66
N GLY A 126 -9.23 18.01 -5.63
CA GLY A 126 -8.43 18.59 -6.69
C GLY A 126 -9.20 19.64 -7.50
N LEU A 127 -10.45 19.33 -7.89
CA LEU A 127 -11.31 20.26 -8.62
C LEU A 127 -11.66 21.50 -7.79
N LEU A 128 -12.00 21.33 -6.51
CA LEU A 128 -12.30 22.44 -5.60
C LEU A 128 -11.09 23.38 -5.45
N LEU A 129 -9.88 22.83 -5.29
CA LEU A 129 -8.66 23.61 -5.20
C LEU A 129 -8.32 24.34 -6.49
N LEU A 130 -8.60 23.73 -7.66
CA LEU A 130 -8.41 24.40 -8.96
C LEU A 130 -9.40 25.56 -9.17
N LEU A 131 -10.61 25.45 -8.62
CA LEU A 131 -11.65 26.48 -8.67
C LEU A 131 -11.44 27.59 -7.62
N ALA A 132 -10.73 27.32 -6.52
CA ALA A 132 -10.58 28.24 -5.40
C ALA A 132 -10.05 29.64 -5.83
N PRO A 133 -9.04 29.77 -6.70
CA PRO A 133 -8.61 31.08 -7.19
C PRO A 133 -9.71 31.87 -7.91
N PHE A 134 -10.50 31.22 -8.76
CA PHE A 134 -11.59 31.87 -9.49
C PHE A 134 -12.67 32.36 -8.54
N VAL A 135 -13.01 31.56 -7.53
CA VAL A 135 -13.95 31.97 -6.48
C VAL A 135 -13.40 33.18 -5.75
N THR A 136 -12.13 33.16 -5.33
CA THR A 136 -11.52 34.30 -4.62
C THR A 136 -11.48 35.57 -5.44
N VAL A 137 -11.22 35.50 -6.76
CA VAL A 137 -11.23 36.69 -7.63
C VAL A 137 -12.62 37.34 -7.70
N VAL A 138 -13.69 36.55 -7.59
CA VAL A 138 -15.08 37.03 -7.67
C VAL A 138 -15.61 37.49 -6.32
N THR A 139 -15.21 36.86 -5.20
CA THR A 139 -15.83 37.07 -3.89
C THR A 139 -15.03 37.96 -2.94
N VAL A 140 -13.72 38.10 -3.13
CA VAL A 140 -12.85 38.83 -2.21
C VAL A 140 -12.94 40.33 -2.46
N GLU A 141 -13.20 41.10 -1.41
CA GLU A 141 -13.15 42.56 -1.46
C GLU A 141 -11.76 43.05 -1.90
N GLN A 142 -11.71 44.15 -2.66
CA GLN A 142 -10.46 44.73 -3.17
C GLN A 142 -9.46 45.12 -2.05
N SER A 143 -9.92 45.21 -0.80
CA SER A 143 -9.13 45.53 0.39
C SER A 143 -8.12 44.46 0.79
N LEU A 144 -8.38 43.17 0.48
CA LEU A 144 -7.48 42.05 0.79
C LEU A 144 -6.23 42.00 -0.11
N GLY A 145 -6.25 42.76 -1.21
CA GLY A 145 -5.09 43.00 -2.06
C GLY A 145 -4.69 41.82 -2.97
N ILE A 146 -3.98 42.14 -4.06
CA ILE A 146 -3.54 41.17 -5.07
C ILE A 146 -2.65 40.06 -4.49
N PHE A 147 -1.93 40.34 -3.40
CA PHE A 147 -1.06 39.38 -2.73
C PHE A 147 -1.81 38.20 -2.12
N PHE A 148 -3.04 38.41 -1.61
CA PHE A 148 -3.86 37.33 -1.09
C PHE A 148 -4.32 36.39 -2.22
N ILE A 149 -4.79 36.95 -3.33
CA ILE A 149 -5.21 36.18 -4.52
C ILE A 149 -4.03 35.37 -5.07
N LEU A 150 -2.84 35.98 -5.17
CA LEU A 150 -1.63 35.29 -5.60
C LEU A 150 -1.26 34.16 -4.63
N ALA A 151 -1.32 34.38 -3.32
CA ALA A 151 -1.05 33.33 -2.33
C ALA A 151 -2.01 32.14 -2.49
N VAL A 152 -3.30 32.39 -2.72
CA VAL A 152 -4.29 31.32 -2.98
C VAL A 152 -3.96 30.57 -4.26
N ILE A 153 -3.58 31.26 -5.35
CA ILE A 153 -3.17 30.63 -6.60
C ILE A 153 -1.95 29.72 -6.38
N PHE A 154 -0.90 30.25 -5.78
CA PHE A 154 0.38 29.54 -5.60
C PHE A 154 0.27 28.34 -4.65
N ILE A 155 -0.74 28.29 -3.77
CA ILE A 155 -0.98 27.16 -2.88
C ILE A 155 -1.99 26.18 -3.49
N ALA A 156 -3.14 26.69 -3.94
CA ALA A 156 -4.27 25.84 -4.33
C ALA A 156 -4.03 25.11 -5.65
N TRP A 157 -3.39 25.74 -6.65
CA TRP A 157 -3.17 25.07 -7.94
C TRP A 157 -2.14 23.94 -7.87
N PRO A 158 -0.95 24.09 -7.27
CA PRO A 158 -0.01 22.97 -7.13
C PRO A 158 -0.61 21.82 -6.32
N LEU A 159 -1.33 22.13 -5.24
CA LEU A 159 -1.97 21.12 -4.40
C LEU A 159 -3.14 20.43 -5.13
N GLY A 160 -3.95 21.19 -5.85
CA GLY A 160 -5.04 20.65 -6.67
C GLY A 160 -4.54 19.74 -7.79
N LEU A 161 -3.47 20.16 -8.47
CA LEU A 161 -2.79 19.35 -9.48
C LEU A 161 -2.23 18.05 -8.88
N TYR A 162 -1.62 18.11 -7.70
CA TYR A 162 -1.14 16.94 -6.98
C TYR A 162 -2.28 15.93 -6.73
N PHE A 163 -3.42 16.36 -6.18
CA PHE A 163 -4.56 15.48 -5.94
C PHE A 163 -5.15 14.90 -7.24
N PHE A 164 -5.18 15.69 -8.31
CA PHE A 164 -5.64 15.23 -9.62
C PHE A 164 -4.72 14.14 -10.20
N VAL A 165 -3.40 14.33 -10.11
CA VAL A 165 -2.40 13.34 -10.53
C VAL A 165 -2.52 12.05 -9.71
N GLN A 166 -2.68 12.15 -8.39
CA GLN A 166 -2.89 10.99 -7.51
C GLN A 166 -4.17 10.22 -7.89
N ALA A 167 -5.26 10.92 -8.17
CA ALA A 167 -6.50 10.29 -8.64
C ALA A 167 -6.28 9.54 -9.96
N ALA A 168 -5.60 10.16 -10.94
CA ALA A 168 -5.31 9.56 -12.23
C ALA A 168 -4.46 8.28 -12.13
N ILE A 169 -3.37 8.32 -11.34
CA ILE A 169 -2.51 7.15 -11.07
C ILE A 169 -3.33 6.03 -10.42
N GLY A 170 -4.17 6.37 -9.45
CA GLY A 170 -5.03 5.40 -8.78
C GLY A 170 -6.04 4.73 -9.71
N PHE A 171 -6.71 5.49 -10.58
CA PHE A 171 -7.64 4.92 -11.56
C PHE A 171 -6.94 3.99 -12.56
N GLN A 172 -5.74 4.34 -13.01
CA GLN A 172 -4.93 3.47 -13.87
C GLN A 172 -4.56 2.16 -13.16
N SER A 173 -4.17 2.24 -11.88
CA SER A 173 -3.86 1.05 -11.07
C SER A 173 -5.06 0.10 -10.94
N ILE A 174 -6.27 0.63 -10.72
CA ILE A 174 -7.47 -0.22 -10.61
C ILE A 174 -7.84 -0.82 -11.97
N LYS A 175 -7.73 -0.05 -13.06
CA LYS A 175 -8.02 -0.53 -14.42
C LYS A 175 -7.13 -1.72 -14.78
N LYS A 176 -5.81 -1.62 -14.56
CA LYS A 176 -4.84 -2.71 -14.81
C LYS A 176 -5.23 -4.01 -14.10
N TYR A 177 -5.79 -3.90 -12.89
CA TYR A 177 -6.26 -5.05 -12.12
C TYR A 177 -7.57 -5.64 -12.67
N MET A 178 -8.56 -4.80 -13.00
CA MET A 178 -9.83 -5.30 -13.54
C MET A 178 -9.68 -5.95 -14.92
N THR A 179 -8.64 -5.60 -15.69
CA THR A 179 -8.37 -6.15 -17.02
C THR A 179 -7.40 -7.33 -17.02
N ALA A 180 -6.80 -7.69 -15.87
CA ALA A 180 -5.94 -8.86 -15.77
C ALA A 180 -6.81 -10.12 -15.84
N LYS A 181 -6.96 -10.66 -17.05
CA LYS A 181 -7.67 -11.90 -17.36
C LYS A 181 -6.70 -13.09 -17.31
#